data_AF-A0A7D9CYD8-F1
#
_entry.id   AF-A0A7D9CYD8-F1
#
_cell.length_a   1.000
_cell.length_b   1.000
_cell.length_c   1.000
_cell.angle_alpha   90.00
_cell.angle_beta   90.00
_cell.angle_gamma   90.00
#
_symmetry.space_group_name_H-M   'P 1'
#
loop_
_entity.id
_entity.type
_entity.pdbx_description
1 polymer ?
#
loop_
_entity_poly.entity_id
_entity_poly.type
_entity_poly.pdbx_seq_one_letter_code
_entity_poly.pdbx_strand_id
1 'polypeptide(L)'
;MITVNIPSATEQEGHYFYNIEVSIGDKSSAEVYRVSRRYSDFEHLRQALEVQTKRAVPYSLPSKLASLVKTSGAIVSERRQGLALFVDRLLNDPQYRRSSTVLAFFNLPQGVFLELDYDDMEKRRNSVGEIESPTQWLQVLRDVNVQLEHARQDVSEGGSVLKSKLKLKRCRAKLETLGKYNLGSSSGLGAGEMAKRRKLLQSALRCCEELDRLVSDSSFLAGASSFASSSTADEKLDASKRQLWGSNRGRVIGKARETDVTRRIEQPGIATNAGTAHAEADERLEHIREIVQRQKQLGVAINEELDVQDEILKDFNQQVDRSAAKMHHAKKRLGNIL
;
A
#
# COMPACT_ATOMS: atom_id res chain seq x y z
N MET A 1 -9.51 8.49 -10.57
CA MET A 1 -9.17 9.23 -11.80
C MET A 1 -7.82 9.91 -11.59
N ILE A 2 -6.99 10.04 -12.62
CA ILE A 2 -5.74 10.83 -12.54
C ILE A 2 -5.94 12.08 -13.35
N THR A 3 -5.67 13.23 -12.76
CA THR A 3 -5.70 14.51 -13.46
C THR A 3 -4.38 15.22 -13.27
N VAL A 4 -3.89 15.82 -14.35
CA VAL A 4 -2.60 16.51 -14.38
C VAL A 4 -2.83 17.95 -14.77
N ASN A 5 -2.23 18.86 -14.01
CA ASN A 5 -2.24 20.28 -14.32
C ASN A 5 -0.82 20.84 -14.19
N ILE A 6 -0.49 21.82 -15.03
CA ILE A 6 0.73 22.60 -14.91
C ILE A 6 0.30 24.06 -14.82
N PRO A 7 -0.07 24.58 -13.63
CA PRO A 7 -0.67 25.90 -13.49
C PRO A 7 0.30 27.05 -13.82
N SER A 8 1.59 26.90 -13.49
CA SER A 8 2.56 27.98 -13.60
C SER A 8 3.96 27.46 -13.95
N ALA A 9 4.81 28.37 -14.42
CA ALA A 9 6.23 28.15 -14.56
C ALA A 9 6.99 29.27 -13.83
N THR A 10 8.02 28.91 -13.10
CA THR A 10 8.91 29.85 -12.40
C THR A 10 10.24 29.94 -13.14
N GLU A 11 10.79 31.15 -13.22
CA GLU A 11 12.13 31.38 -13.77
C GLU A 11 13.15 31.43 -12.65
N GLN A 12 14.17 30.59 -12.73
CA GLN A 12 15.28 30.55 -11.78
C GLN A 12 16.58 30.35 -12.56
N GLU A 13 17.56 31.24 -12.34
CA GLU A 13 18.89 31.17 -12.96
C GLU A 13 18.84 31.10 -14.51
N GLY A 14 17.88 31.80 -15.13
CA GLY A 14 17.70 31.79 -16.60
C GLY A 14 17.08 30.51 -17.16
N HIS A 15 16.58 29.62 -16.30
CA HIS A 15 15.87 28.41 -16.67
C HIS A 15 14.42 28.42 -16.16
N TYR A 16 13.51 27.92 -16.98
CA TYR A 16 12.11 27.74 -16.60
C TYR A 16 11.87 26.38 -15.95
N PHE A 17 11.30 26.41 -14.74
CA PHE A 17 10.78 25.27 -14.02
C PHE A 17 9.27 25.25 -14.12
N TYR A 18 8.71 24.13 -14.56
CA TYR A 18 7.28 23.93 -14.69
C TYR A 18 6.76 23.29 -13.41
N ASN A 19 5.78 23.95 -12.77
CA ASN A 19 5.15 23.45 -11.54
C ASN A 19 4.02 22.50 -11.94
N ILE A 20 4.20 21.23 -11.64
CA ILE A 20 3.30 20.14 -12.01
C ILE A 20 2.49 19.77 -10.78
N GLU A 21 1.18 19.67 -10.95
CA GLU A 21 0.24 19.16 -9.97
C GLU A 21 -0.40 17.88 -10.53
N VAL A 22 -0.20 16.78 -9.81
CA VAL A 22 -0.79 15.47 -10.14
C VAL A 22 -1.79 15.13 -9.07
N SER A 23 -3.07 15.06 -9.42
CA SER A 23 -4.13 14.67 -8.52
C SER A 23 -4.53 13.22 -8.80
N ILE A 24 -4.47 12.38 -7.77
CA ILE A 24 -4.71 10.93 -7.86
C ILE A 24 -5.80 10.56 -6.86
N GLY A 25 -6.91 10.00 -7.34
CA GLY A 25 -8.00 9.52 -6.48
C GLY A 25 -9.39 9.71 -7.08
N ASP A 26 -10.42 9.43 -6.30
CA ASP A 26 -11.79 9.79 -6.65
C ASP A 26 -12.10 11.23 -6.22
N LYS A 27 -13.20 11.81 -6.73
CA LYS A 27 -13.56 13.22 -6.50
C LYS A 27 -13.68 13.60 -5.01
N SER A 28 -13.91 12.62 -4.13
CA SER A 28 -14.07 12.80 -2.68
C SER A 28 -12.77 12.68 -1.88
N SER A 29 -11.73 12.03 -2.42
CA SER A 29 -10.46 11.76 -1.72
C SER A 29 -9.28 11.83 -2.70
N ALA A 30 -9.13 12.97 -3.38
CA ALA A 30 -8.02 13.18 -4.30
C ALA A 30 -6.77 13.66 -3.56
N GLU A 31 -5.71 12.87 -3.61
CA GLU A 31 -4.39 13.29 -3.13
C GLU A 31 -3.69 14.12 -4.21
N VAL A 32 -3.15 15.27 -3.82
CA VAL A 32 -2.48 16.21 -4.74
C VAL A 32 -0.99 16.20 -4.50
N TYR A 33 -0.23 15.82 -5.53
CA TYR A 33 1.23 15.78 -5.53
C TYR A 33 1.77 16.94 -6.35
N ARG A 34 2.74 17.67 -5.80
CA ARG A 34 3.35 18.84 -6.45
C ARG A 34 4.83 18.62 -6.68
N VAL A 35 5.29 18.93 -7.89
CA VAL A 35 6.72 18.84 -8.23
C VAL A 35 7.09 19.90 -9.26
N SER A 36 8.30 20.44 -9.18
CA SER A 36 8.82 21.40 -10.15
C SER A 36 9.96 20.76 -10.96
N ARG A 37 9.85 20.79 -12.29
CA ARG A 37 10.83 20.18 -13.21
C ARG A 37 11.13 21.09 -14.39
N ARG A 38 12.38 21.08 -14.87
CA ARG A 38 12.75 21.79 -16.10
C ARG A 38 12.40 20.96 -17.32
N TYR A 39 12.27 21.61 -18.47
CA TYR A 39 12.00 20.92 -19.75
C TYR A 39 13.02 19.80 -20.05
N SER A 40 14.32 20.01 -19.76
CA SER A 40 15.37 19.00 -19.95
C SER A 40 15.13 17.73 -19.15
N ASP A 41 14.51 17.84 -17.97
CA ASP A 41 14.28 16.69 -17.10
C ASP A 41 13.24 15.75 -17.73
N PHE A 42 12.28 16.29 -18.49
CA PHE A 42 11.32 15.47 -19.26
C PHE A 42 11.96 14.77 -20.45
N GLU A 43 12.95 15.40 -21.10
CA GLU A 43 13.73 14.74 -22.16
C GLU A 43 14.50 13.53 -21.59
N HIS A 44 15.12 13.71 -20.42
CA HIS A 44 15.84 12.64 -19.72
C HIS A 44 14.89 11.53 -19.26
N LEU A 45 13.71 11.89 -18.73
CA LEU A 45 12.68 10.92 -18.35
C LEU A 45 12.27 10.06 -19.56
N ARG A 46 11.98 10.68 -20.70
CA ARG A 46 11.61 9.97 -21.93
C ARG A 46 12.72 9.01 -22.36
N GLN A 47 13.97 9.48 -22.42
CA GLN A 47 15.12 8.65 -22.79
C GLN A 47 15.30 7.46 -21.84
N ALA A 48 15.21 7.70 -20.52
CA ALA A 48 15.32 6.65 -19.52
C ALA A 48 14.23 5.57 -19.68
N LEU A 49 13.00 5.97 -20.00
CA LEU A 49 11.89 5.04 -20.26
C LEU A 49 12.08 4.25 -21.55
N GLU A 50 12.62 4.85 -22.61
CA GLU A 50 12.93 4.17 -23.86
C GLU A 50 14.00 3.10 -23.67
N VAL A 51 15.04 3.41 -22.88
CA VAL A 51 16.08 2.45 -22.50
C VAL A 51 15.51 1.32 -21.66
N GLN A 52 14.66 1.64 -20.68
CA GLN A 52 14.09 0.66 -19.76
C GLN A 52 13.11 -0.30 -20.45
N THR A 53 12.24 0.23 -21.31
CA THR A 53 11.19 -0.56 -21.98
C THR A 53 11.64 -1.14 -23.32
N LYS A 54 12.83 -0.75 -23.82
CA LYS A 54 13.34 -1.08 -25.16
C LYS A 54 12.34 -0.73 -26.28
N ARG A 55 11.45 0.24 -26.03
CA ARG A 55 10.39 0.67 -26.93
C ARG A 55 10.36 2.20 -26.94
N ALA A 56 10.09 2.78 -28.10
CA ALA A 56 9.88 4.22 -28.21
C ALA A 56 8.63 4.63 -27.43
N VAL A 57 8.73 5.69 -26.64
CA VAL A 57 7.58 6.25 -25.93
C VAL A 57 6.68 6.94 -26.97
N PRO A 58 5.40 6.54 -27.12
CA PRO A 58 4.53 7.02 -28.20
C PRO A 58 4.06 8.47 -28.01
N TYR A 59 4.43 9.12 -26.90
CA TYR A 59 4.00 10.46 -26.54
C TYR A 59 5.08 11.48 -26.89
N SER A 60 4.75 12.44 -27.74
CA SER A 60 5.69 13.49 -28.16
C SER A 60 5.84 14.58 -27.10
N LEU A 61 7.07 15.02 -26.90
CA LEU A 61 7.38 16.24 -26.15
C LEU A 61 7.25 17.47 -27.07
N PRO A 62 6.89 18.65 -26.52
CA PRO A 62 6.86 19.89 -27.30
C PRO A 62 8.26 20.23 -27.83
N SER A 63 8.34 20.83 -29.03
CA SER A 63 9.62 21.01 -29.74
C SER A 63 10.64 21.83 -28.96
N LYS A 64 11.89 21.33 -28.91
CA LYS A 64 13.04 22.07 -28.38
C LYS A 64 13.38 23.30 -29.22
N LEU A 65 13.14 23.24 -30.53
CA LEU A 65 13.49 24.30 -31.48
C LEU A 65 12.58 25.53 -31.40
N ALA A 66 11.46 25.44 -30.68
CA ALA A 66 10.58 26.59 -30.41
C ALA A 66 11.33 27.74 -29.73
N SER A 67 12.39 27.44 -28.98
CA SER A 67 13.26 28.43 -28.33
C SER A 67 14.03 29.35 -29.29
N LEU A 68 14.16 28.98 -30.56
CA LEU A 68 14.87 29.78 -31.58
C LEU A 68 13.96 30.79 -32.29
N VAL A 69 12.64 30.58 -32.25
CA VAL A 69 11.68 31.30 -33.11
C VAL A 69 10.66 32.12 -32.32
N LYS A 70 10.37 31.73 -31.07
CA LYS A 70 9.27 32.31 -30.28
C LYS A 70 9.81 33.14 -29.11
N THR A 71 9.02 34.10 -28.65
CA THR A 71 9.28 34.84 -27.40
C THR A 71 9.12 33.94 -26.17
N SER A 72 9.83 34.26 -25.08
CA SER A 72 9.87 33.45 -23.85
C SER A 72 8.48 33.09 -23.33
N GLY A 73 7.54 34.04 -23.28
CA GLY A 73 6.17 33.78 -22.83
C GLY A 73 5.38 32.81 -23.72
N ALA A 74 5.51 32.91 -25.04
CA ALA A 74 4.84 32.00 -25.97
C ALA A 74 5.39 30.56 -25.88
N ILE A 75 6.71 30.42 -25.71
CA ILE A 75 7.38 29.13 -25.50
C ILE A 75 6.92 28.49 -24.20
N VAL A 76 6.84 29.27 -23.11
CA VAL A 76 6.41 28.77 -21.80
C VAL A 76 4.98 28.25 -21.87
N SER A 77 4.07 28.97 -22.52
CA SER A 77 2.67 28.55 -22.67
C SER A 77 2.53 27.26 -23.50
N GLU A 78 3.19 27.18 -24.66
CA GLU A 78 3.18 26.00 -25.52
C GLU A 78 3.78 24.78 -24.80
N ARG A 79 4.94 24.96 -24.15
CA ARG A 79 5.57 23.89 -23.36
C ARG A 79 4.68 23.46 -22.22
N ARG A 80 4.02 24.39 -21.50
CA ARG A 80 3.11 24.06 -20.41
C ARG A 80 1.98 23.15 -20.88
N GLN A 81 1.34 23.47 -22.01
CA GLN A 81 0.26 22.65 -22.56
C GLN A 81 0.78 21.30 -23.09
N GLY A 82 1.88 21.31 -23.85
CA GLY A 82 2.46 20.08 -24.41
C GLY A 82 2.98 19.13 -23.35
N LEU A 83 3.63 19.65 -22.30
CA LEU A 83 4.08 18.86 -21.15
C LEU A 83 2.90 18.33 -20.35
N ALA A 84 1.85 19.12 -20.12
CA ALA A 84 0.65 18.64 -19.43
C ALA A 84 0.02 17.44 -20.16
N LEU A 85 -0.11 17.52 -21.50
CA LEU A 85 -0.60 16.42 -22.32
C LEU A 85 0.32 15.19 -22.30
N PHE A 86 1.64 15.42 -22.34
CA PHE A 86 2.61 14.34 -22.24
C PHE A 86 2.50 13.60 -20.90
N VAL A 87 2.46 14.33 -19.80
CA VAL A 87 2.37 13.76 -18.44
C VAL A 87 1.02 13.07 -18.22
N ASP A 88 -0.07 13.67 -18.67
CA ASP A 88 -1.41 13.07 -18.59
C ASP A 88 -1.45 11.71 -19.31
N ARG A 89 -0.93 11.63 -20.54
CA ARG A 89 -0.86 10.37 -21.28
C ARG A 89 0.06 9.35 -20.62
N LEU A 90 1.23 9.79 -20.16
CA LEU A 90 2.21 8.93 -19.52
C LEU A 90 1.68 8.33 -18.21
N LEU A 91 1.03 9.15 -17.39
CA LEU A 91 0.42 8.71 -16.14
C LEU A 91 -0.89 7.96 -16.38
N ASN A 92 -1.57 8.10 -17.51
CA ASN A 92 -2.75 7.27 -17.83
C ASN A 92 -2.41 5.91 -18.44
N ASP A 93 -1.16 5.68 -18.86
CA ASP A 93 -0.71 4.38 -19.38
C ASP A 93 -0.24 3.42 -18.26
N PRO A 94 -0.89 2.25 -18.10
CA PRO A 94 -0.50 1.25 -17.10
C PRO A 94 0.91 0.67 -17.28
N GLN A 95 1.49 0.76 -18.50
CA GLN A 95 2.84 0.28 -18.79
C GLN A 95 3.91 1.18 -18.17
N TYR A 96 3.73 2.50 -18.26
CA TYR A 96 4.73 3.47 -17.82
C TYR A 96 4.49 3.97 -16.40
N ARG A 97 3.24 4.14 -15.98
CA ARG A 97 2.87 4.62 -14.63
C ARG A 97 3.53 3.83 -13.50
N ARG A 98 3.72 2.51 -13.67
CA ARG A 98 4.32 1.62 -12.66
C ARG A 98 5.86 1.66 -12.63
N SER A 99 6.49 2.32 -13.60
CA SER A 99 7.94 2.43 -13.62
C SER A 99 8.42 3.24 -12.42
N SER A 100 9.44 2.72 -11.72
CA SER A 100 10.13 3.43 -10.65
C SER A 100 10.68 4.78 -11.11
N THR A 101 11.08 4.90 -12.38
CA THR A 101 11.59 6.13 -12.98
C THR A 101 10.51 7.21 -13.04
N VAL A 102 9.28 6.84 -13.39
CA VAL A 102 8.13 7.76 -13.42
C VAL A 102 7.75 8.18 -12.00
N LEU A 103 7.65 7.22 -11.08
CA LEU A 103 7.32 7.51 -9.68
C LEU A 103 8.34 8.47 -9.04
N ALA A 104 9.64 8.21 -9.24
CA ALA A 104 10.70 9.08 -8.72
C ALA A 104 10.67 10.47 -9.35
N PHE A 105 10.39 10.59 -10.65
CA PHE A 105 10.32 11.88 -11.32
C PHE A 105 9.23 12.78 -10.73
N PHE A 106 8.06 12.22 -10.42
CA PHE A 106 6.91 12.94 -9.85
C PHE A 106 6.87 12.96 -8.32
N ASN A 107 7.89 12.41 -7.64
CA ASN A 107 7.92 12.23 -6.18
C ASN A 107 6.67 11.47 -5.66
N LEU A 108 6.19 10.49 -6.43
CA LEU A 108 5.02 9.70 -6.07
C LEU A 108 5.41 8.50 -5.19
N PRO A 109 4.67 8.22 -4.11
CA PRO A 109 4.88 7.02 -3.30
C PRO A 109 4.74 5.73 -4.12
N GLN A 110 5.50 4.71 -3.73
CA GLN A 110 5.29 3.38 -4.28
C GLN A 110 3.89 2.89 -3.91
N GLY A 111 3.12 2.52 -4.93
CA GLY A 111 1.77 2.02 -4.76
C GLY A 111 0.67 3.08 -4.70
N VAL A 112 0.96 4.35 -4.98
CA VAL A 112 -0.06 5.42 -5.09
C VAL A 112 -1.18 5.08 -6.08
N PHE A 113 -0.87 4.24 -7.08
CA PHE A 113 -1.80 3.80 -8.11
C PHE A 113 -2.45 2.44 -7.83
N LEU A 114 -2.16 1.80 -6.68
CA LEU A 114 -2.68 0.47 -6.37
C LEU A 114 -4.21 0.46 -6.33
N GLU A 115 -4.85 1.46 -5.72
CA GLU A 115 -6.31 1.53 -5.67
C GLU A 115 -6.94 1.70 -7.05
N LEU A 116 -6.32 2.50 -7.92
CA LEU A 116 -6.81 2.73 -9.28
C LEU A 116 -6.64 1.50 -10.18
N ASP A 117 -5.50 0.83 -10.07
CA ASP A 117 -5.23 -0.41 -10.77
C ASP A 117 -6.15 -1.53 -10.28
N TYR A 118 -6.51 -1.49 -9.00
CA TYR A 118 -7.45 -2.42 -8.39
C TYR A 118 -8.86 -2.26 -8.95
N ASP A 119 -9.37 -1.03 -9.04
CA ASP A 119 -10.70 -0.74 -9.57
C ASP A 119 -10.82 -1.11 -11.08
N ASP A 120 -9.77 -0.90 -11.89
CA ASP A 120 -9.75 -1.35 -13.29
C ASP A 120 -9.75 -2.88 -13.42
N MET A 121 -8.95 -3.57 -12.59
CA MET A 121 -8.93 -5.04 -12.55
C MET A 121 -10.24 -5.63 -12.03
N GLU A 122 -10.91 -4.96 -11.10
CA GLU A 122 -12.23 -5.36 -10.57
C GLU A 122 -13.30 -5.21 -11.66
N LYS A 123 -13.34 -4.08 -12.38
CA LYS A 123 -14.28 -3.87 -13.51
C LYS A 123 -14.11 -4.92 -14.61
N ARG A 124 -12.86 -5.28 -14.94
CA ARG A 124 -12.55 -6.35 -15.91
C ARG A 124 -12.88 -7.76 -15.40
N ARG A 125 -12.92 -7.99 -14.09
CA ARG A 125 -13.25 -9.30 -13.50
C ARG A 125 -14.75 -9.44 -13.21
N ASN A 126 -15.42 -8.35 -12.85
CA ASN A 126 -16.87 -8.28 -12.65
C ASN A 126 -17.67 -8.17 -13.96
N SER A 127 -17.01 -8.07 -15.12
CA SER A 127 -17.67 -8.28 -16.41
C SER A 127 -18.02 -9.76 -16.66
N VAL A 128 -17.76 -10.65 -15.69
CA VAL A 128 -18.20 -12.05 -15.68
C VAL A 128 -19.34 -12.21 -14.67
N GLY A 129 -20.56 -12.30 -15.20
CA GLY A 129 -21.73 -12.95 -14.60
C GLY A 129 -22.46 -12.17 -13.52
N GLU A 130 -23.64 -11.64 -13.87
CA GLU A 130 -24.73 -11.51 -12.91
C GLU A 130 -24.95 -12.87 -12.24
N ILE A 131 -25.18 -12.92 -10.93
CA ILE A 131 -25.33 -14.21 -10.22
C ILE A 131 -26.62 -14.85 -10.73
N GLU A 132 -26.53 -15.83 -11.61
CA GLU A 132 -27.70 -16.43 -12.26
C GLU A 132 -28.27 -17.61 -11.46
N SER A 133 -27.44 -18.28 -10.64
CA SER A 133 -27.85 -19.51 -9.96
C SER A 133 -27.52 -19.59 -8.45
N PRO A 134 -28.32 -20.36 -7.68
CA PRO A 134 -28.06 -20.62 -6.26
C PRO A 134 -26.72 -21.29 -5.95
N THR A 135 -26.14 -22.05 -6.88
CA THR A 135 -24.84 -22.72 -6.76
C THR A 135 -23.69 -21.74 -6.98
N GLN A 136 -23.83 -20.83 -7.95
CA GLN A 136 -22.87 -19.73 -8.15
C GLN A 136 -22.78 -18.84 -6.90
N TRP A 137 -23.89 -18.58 -6.20
CA TRP A 137 -23.86 -17.83 -4.93
C TRP A 137 -22.93 -18.49 -3.89
N LEU A 138 -23.01 -19.82 -3.73
CA LEU A 138 -22.16 -20.57 -2.80
C LEU A 138 -20.70 -20.61 -3.26
N GLN A 139 -20.45 -20.68 -4.57
CA GLN A 139 -19.11 -20.65 -5.13
C GLN A 139 -18.44 -19.30 -4.89
N VAL A 140 -19.13 -18.19 -5.18
CA VAL A 140 -18.61 -16.84 -4.92
C VAL A 140 -18.34 -16.63 -3.43
N LEU A 141 -19.22 -17.11 -2.54
CA LEU A 141 -18.99 -17.06 -1.10
C LEU A 141 -17.75 -17.85 -0.69
N ARG A 142 -17.55 -19.06 -1.24
CA ARG A 142 -16.35 -19.87 -0.98
C ARG A 142 -15.10 -19.14 -1.45
N ASP A 143 -15.12 -18.55 -2.64
CA ASP A 143 -14.00 -17.78 -3.18
C ASP A 143 -13.67 -16.57 -2.32
N VAL A 144 -14.68 -15.89 -1.78
CA VAL A 144 -14.49 -14.78 -0.82
C VAL A 144 -13.84 -15.28 0.46
N ASN A 145 -14.30 -16.40 1.04
CA ASN A 145 -13.70 -16.96 2.24
C ASN A 145 -12.23 -17.35 2.04
N VAL A 146 -11.89 -17.94 0.89
CA VAL A 146 -10.48 -18.24 0.52
C VAL A 146 -9.66 -16.96 0.40
N GLN A 147 -10.24 -15.89 -0.17
CA GLN A 147 -9.58 -14.59 -0.26
C GLN A 147 -9.36 -13.93 1.10
N LEU A 148 -10.30 -14.10 2.04
CA LEU A 148 -10.17 -13.62 3.41
C LEU A 148 -9.07 -14.37 4.16
N GLU A 149 -8.98 -15.69 3.99
CA GLU A 149 -7.92 -16.48 4.61
C GLU A 149 -6.53 -16.08 4.08
N HIS A 150 -6.40 -15.94 2.75
CA HIS A 150 -5.16 -15.42 2.16
C HIS A 150 -4.83 -14.00 2.65
N ALA A 151 -5.82 -13.12 2.83
CA ALA A 151 -5.59 -11.79 3.37
C ALA A 151 -5.13 -11.85 4.83
N ARG A 152 -5.68 -12.77 5.64
CA ARG A 152 -5.26 -13.01 7.02
C ARG A 152 -3.81 -13.49 7.09
N GLN A 153 -3.45 -14.46 6.24
CA GLN A 153 -2.09 -14.96 6.14
C GLN A 153 -1.11 -13.85 5.73
N ASP A 154 -1.44 -13.08 4.69
CA ASP A 154 -0.62 -11.95 4.25
C ASP A 154 -0.37 -10.94 5.38
N VAL A 155 -1.38 -10.66 6.21
CA VAL A 155 -1.24 -9.72 7.34
C VAL A 155 -0.38 -10.31 8.44
N SER A 156 -0.53 -11.60 8.73
CA SER A 156 0.28 -12.31 9.72
C SER A 156 1.76 -12.39 9.31
N GLU A 157 2.04 -12.51 8.01
CA GLU A 157 3.40 -12.59 7.46
C GLU A 157 4.07 -11.20 7.28
N GLY A 158 3.41 -10.11 7.71
CA GLY A 158 3.94 -8.75 7.55
C GLY A 158 3.85 -8.22 6.12
N GLY A 159 2.91 -8.73 5.33
CA GLY A 159 2.64 -8.31 3.97
C GLY A 159 2.20 -6.84 3.85
N SER A 160 2.11 -6.36 2.61
CA SER A 160 1.75 -4.96 2.34
C SER A 160 0.33 -4.64 2.81
N VAL A 161 0.23 -3.85 3.89
CA VAL A 161 -1.03 -3.33 4.48
C VAL A 161 -1.99 -2.81 3.41
N LEU A 162 -1.50 -2.03 2.44
CA LEU A 162 -2.31 -1.46 1.36
C LEU A 162 -2.95 -2.55 0.49
N LYS A 163 -2.20 -3.60 0.15
CA LYS A 163 -2.72 -4.73 -0.64
C LYS A 163 -3.79 -5.49 0.14
N SER A 164 -3.57 -5.69 1.44
CA SER A 164 -4.56 -6.34 2.33
C SER A 164 -5.83 -5.52 2.44
N LYS A 165 -5.75 -4.19 2.63
CA LYS A 165 -6.92 -3.30 2.63
C LYS A 165 -7.71 -3.37 1.32
N LEU A 166 -7.03 -3.39 0.17
CA LEU A 166 -7.69 -3.53 -1.14
C LEU A 166 -8.41 -4.88 -1.28
N LYS A 167 -7.76 -5.98 -0.89
CA LYS A 167 -8.38 -7.32 -0.87
C LYS A 167 -9.64 -7.35 0.00
N LEU A 168 -9.61 -6.72 1.18
CA LEU A 168 -10.77 -6.64 2.07
C LEU A 168 -11.91 -5.80 1.49
N LYS A 169 -11.60 -4.63 0.90
CA LYS A 169 -12.60 -3.80 0.20
C LYS A 169 -13.35 -4.59 -0.88
N ARG A 170 -12.66 -5.45 -1.63
CA ARG A 170 -13.28 -6.35 -2.61
C ARG A 170 -14.16 -7.42 -1.98
N CYS A 171 -13.65 -8.10 -0.96
CA CYS A 171 -14.42 -9.15 -0.30
C CYS A 171 -15.73 -8.56 0.22
N ARG A 172 -15.67 -7.36 0.80
CA ARG A 172 -16.85 -6.59 1.21
C ARG A 172 -17.79 -6.28 0.06
N ALA A 173 -17.31 -5.72 -1.05
CA ALA A 173 -18.15 -5.41 -2.22
C ALA A 173 -18.85 -6.66 -2.78
N LYS A 174 -18.16 -7.80 -2.84
CA LYS A 174 -18.76 -9.08 -3.27
C LYS A 174 -19.82 -9.58 -2.29
N LEU A 175 -19.57 -9.49 -0.99
CA LEU A 175 -20.54 -9.86 0.03
C LEU A 175 -21.80 -8.99 -0.02
N GLU A 176 -21.65 -7.69 -0.31
CA GLU A 176 -22.79 -6.79 -0.52
C GLU A 176 -23.61 -7.19 -1.76
N THR A 177 -22.96 -7.54 -2.88
CA THR A 177 -23.64 -8.06 -4.08
C THR A 177 -24.36 -9.38 -3.79
N LEU A 178 -23.72 -10.32 -3.07
CA LEU A 178 -24.33 -11.56 -2.62
C LEU A 178 -25.54 -11.32 -1.71
N GLY A 179 -25.49 -10.25 -0.91
CA GLY A 179 -26.60 -9.81 -0.05
C GLY A 179 -27.78 -9.33 -0.88
N LYS A 180 -27.53 -8.46 -1.86
CA LYS A 180 -28.57 -7.94 -2.78
C LYS A 180 -29.28 -9.07 -3.54
N TYR A 181 -28.54 -10.07 -4.03
CA TYR A 181 -29.12 -11.24 -4.70
C TYR A 181 -30.06 -12.03 -3.78
N ASN A 182 -29.71 -12.15 -2.49
CA ASN A 182 -30.52 -12.86 -1.49
C ASN A 182 -31.83 -12.10 -1.13
N LEU A 183 -31.95 -10.81 -1.47
CA LEU A 183 -33.16 -10.01 -1.31
C LEU A 183 -33.99 -9.87 -2.60
N GLY A 184 -33.35 -9.90 -3.79
CA GLY A 184 -33.98 -9.54 -5.06
C GLY A 184 -34.43 -10.70 -5.97
N SER A 185 -33.77 -11.87 -5.92
CA SER A 185 -33.93 -12.92 -6.95
C SER A 185 -34.35 -14.29 -6.40
N SER A 186 -34.77 -14.38 -5.13
CA SER A 186 -35.03 -15.64 -4.43
C SER A 186 -36.40 -16.27 -4.74
N SER A 187 -36.88 -16.23 -5.99
CA SER A 187 -38.08 -16.98 -6.40
C SER A 187 -37.78 -18.48 -6.45
N GLY A 188 -37.63 -19.13 -5.29
CA GLY A 188 -37.35 -20.56 -5.20
C GLY A 188 -36.53 -21.02 -3.98
N LEU A 189 -35.99 -20.12 -3.17
CA LEU A 189 -35.25 -20.48 -1.96
C LEU A 189 -36.20 -20.49 -0.75
N GLY A 190 -36.27 -21.63 -0.06
CA GLY A 190 -37.07 -21.74 1.17
C GLY A 190 -36.57 -20.82 2.29
N ALA A 191 -37.47 -20.39 3.18
CA ALA A 191 -37.16 -19.46 4.27
C ALA A 191 -35.99 -19.92 5.17
N GLY A 192 -35.83 -21.23 5.38
CA GLY A 192 -34.71 -21.80 6.15
C GLY A 192 -33.36 -21.67 5.46
N GLU A 193 -33.32 -21.87 4.13
CA GLU A 193 -32.09 -21.70 3.34
C GLU A 193 -31.72 -20.21 3.24
N MET A 194 -32.72 -19.33 3.08
CA MET A 194 -32.53 -17.88 3.14
C MET A 194 -31.92 -17.43 4.48
N ALA A 195 -32.41 -17.97 5.60
CA ALA A 195 -31.88 -17.70 6.93
C ALA A 195 -30.44 -18.22 7.09
N LYS A 196 -30.14 -19.41 6.55
CA LYS A 196 -28.79 -19.98 6.55
C LYS A 196 -27.82 -19.10 5.74
N ARG A 197 -28.20 -18.69 4.53
CA ARG A 197 -27.40 -17.79 3.67
C ARG A 197 -27.13 -16.45 4.36
N ARG A 198 -28.14 -15.90 5.04
CA ARG A 198 -27.99 -14.67 5.83
C ARG A 198 -26.95 -14.83 6.95
N LYS A 199 -26.99 -15.96 7.68
CA LYS A 199 -25.99 -16.26 8.74
C LYS A 199 -24.59 -16.40 8.17
N LEU A 200 -24.42 -17.11 7.06
CA LEU A 200 -23.12 -17.28 6.39
C LEU A 200 -22.55 -15.94 5.92
N LEU A 201 -23.38 -15.09 5.32
CA LEU A 201 -22.98 -13.76 4.85
C LEU A 201 -22.59 -12.86 6.02
N GLN A 202 -23.37 -12.87 7.12
CA GLN A 202 -23.03 -12.13 8.32
C GLN A 202 -21.71 -12.59 8.95
N SER A 203 -21.44 -13.90 8.93
CA SER A 203 -20.15 -14.45 9.41
C SER A 203 -18.98 -13.93 8.57
N ALA A 204 -19.10 -13.97 7.24
CA ALA A 204 -18.05 -13.48 6.35
C ALA A 204 -17.83 -11.95 6.49
N LEU A 205 -18.92 -11.17 6.64
CA LEU A 205 -18.81 -9.72 6.89
C LEU A 205 -18.09 -9.41 8.21
N ARG A 206 -18.38 -10.15 9.28
CA ARG A 206 -17.67 -9.98 10.56
C ARG A 206 -16.18 -10.30 10.42
N CYS A 207 -15.82 -11.34 9.67
CA CYS A 207 -14.43 -11.67 9.38
C CYS A 207 -13.73 -10.54 8.60
N CYS A 208 -14.38 -9.94 7.60
CA CYS A 208 -13.86 -8.76 6.91
C CYS A 208 -13.59 -7.60 7.89
N GLU A 209 -14.50 -7.33 8.82
CA GLU A 209 -14.37 -6.23 9.79
C GLU A 209 -13.26 -6.48 10.82
N GLU A 210 -13.12 -7.72 11.29
CA GLU A 210 -12.02 -8.14 12.16
C GLU A 210 -10.67 -7.97 11.46
N LEU A 211 -10.55 -8.45 10.22
CA LEU A 211 -9.32 -8.31 9.44
C LEU A 211 -9.00 -6.84 9.14
N ASP A 212 -10.00 -6.01 8.86
CA ASP A 212 -9.78 -4.58 8.60
C ASP A 212 -9.27 -3.83 9.85
N ARG A 213 -9.75 -4.23 11.05
CA ARG A 213 -9.18 -3.77 12.33
C ARG A 213 -7.73 -4.20 12.50
N LEU A 214 -7.43 -5.49 12.29
CA LEU A 214 -6.06 -6.01 12.38
C LEU A 214 -5.09 -5.34 11.41
N VAL A 215 -5.54 -5.08 10.17
CA VAL A 215 -4.75 -4.36 9.15
C VAL A 215 -4.54 -2.89 9.55
N SER A 216 -5.53 -2.28 10.20
CA SER A 216 -5.41 -0.90 10.68
C SER A 216 -4.48 -0.80 11.90
N ASP A 217 -4.55 -1.74 12.83
CA ASP A 217 -3.67 -1.81 14.00
C ASP A 217 -2.20 -2.10 13.60
N SER A 218 -1.98 -3.04 12.67
CA SER A 218 -0.65 -3.30 12.11
C SER A 218 -0.07 -2.09 11.36
N SER A 219 -0.92 -1.30 10.70
CA SER A 219 -0.48 -0.04 10.06
C SER A 219 -0.04 1.03 11.07
N PHE A 220 -0.70 1.10 12.22
CA PHE A 220 -0.34 2.01 13.31
C PHE A 220 1.01 1.63 13.94
N LEU A 221 1.23 0.33 14.16
CA LEU A 221 2.51 -0.19 14.67
C LEU A 221 3.68 0.04 13.69
N ALA A 222 3.44 -0.15 12.39
CA ALA A 222 4.43 0.17 11.35
C ALA A 222 4.76 1.67 11.30
N GLY A 223 3.76 2.56 11.45
CA GLY A 223 3.96 4.02 11.52
C GLY A 223 4.68 4.49 12.79
N ALA A 224 4.47 3.83 13.92
CA ALA A 224 5.21 4.12 15.16
C ALA A 224 6.69 3.69 15.07
N SER A 225 6.96 2.57 14.38
CA SER A 225 8.33 2.07 14.17
C SER A 225 9.16 2.97 13.25
N SER A 226 8.56 3.64 12.27
CA SER A 226 9.26 4.57 11.37
C SER A 226 9.59 5.91 12.03
N PHE A 227 8.79 6.36 13.02
CA PHE A 227 9.14 7.49 13.89
C PHE A 227 10.29 7.15 14.85
N ALA A 228 10.27 5.95 15.45
CA ALA A 228 11.35 5.48 16.32
C ALA A 228 12.68 5.19 15.57
N SER A 229 12.59 4.88 14.28
CA SER A 229 13.78 4.66 13.42
C SER A 229 14.44 5.97 12.95
N SER A 230 13.81 7.12 13.17
CA SER A 230 14.41 8.43 12.85
C SER A 230 15.36 8.95 13.95
N SER A 231 15.42 8.29 15.11
CA SER A 231 16.25 8.73 16.25
C SER A 231 17.44 7.81 16.56
N THR A 232 17.71 6.79 15.74
CA THR A 232 18.89 5.92 15.90
C THR A 232 19.60 5.70 14.57
N ALA A 233 20.35 6.72 14.15
CA ALA A 233 21.50 6.48 13.29
C ALA A 233 22.57 5.78 14.15
N ASP A 234 22.76 4.46 13.97
CA ASP A 234 24.06 3.96 13.53
C ASP A 234 24.06 2.45 13.17
N GLU A 235 24.94 2.13 12.23
CA GLU A 235 25.66 0.86 12.10
C GLU A 235 24.93 -0.41 11.57
N LYS A 236 24.69 -0.46 10.25
CA LYS A 236 25.07 -1.59 9.35
C LYS A 236 24.50 -1.43 7.93
N LEU A 237 25.17 -0.66 7.07
CA LEU A 237 25.00 -0.74 5.61
C LEU A 237 26.30 -0.36 4.89
N ASP A 238 27.36 -1.15 5.12
CA ASP A 238 28.63 -1.04 4.38
C ASP A 238 28.76 -2.24 3.43
N ALA A 239 28.57 -2.00 2.12
CA ALA A 239 29.07 -2.82 1.01
C ALA A 239 28.72 -2.23 -0.37
N SER A 240 27.56 -1.59 -0.55
CA SER A 240 27.05 -1.30 -1.90
C SER A 240 27.11 0.17 -2.35
N LYS A 241 27.68 1.07 -1.54
CA LYS A 241 27.81 2.50 -1.89
C LYS A 241 29.23 2.97 -2.21
N ARG A 242 30.25 2.10 -2.06
CA ARG A 242 31.66 2.45 -2.28
C ARG A 242 32.11 2.48 -3.75
N GLN A 243 31.22 2.19 -4.70
CA GLN A 243 31.59 2.08 -6.12
C GLN A 243 31.10 3.24 -7.00
N LEU A 244 30.43 4.25 -6.43
CA LEU A 244 29.87 5.35 -7.22
C LEU A 244 30.58 6.69 -7.10
N TRP A 245 31.50 6.89 -6.14
CA TRP A 245 32.28 8.13 -6.01
C TRP A 245 33.78 7.88 -5.93
N GLY A 246 34.31 7.24 -6.97
CA GLY A 246 35.74 7.22 -7.24
C GLY A 246 36.20 8.54 -7.86
N SER A 247 37.27 9.10 -7.29
CA SER A 247 38.10 10.21 -7.81
C SER A 247 37.67 11.64 -7.47
N ASN A 248 38.06 12.13 -6.28
CA ASN A 248 39.14 13.13 -6.20
C ASN A 248 39.51 13.44 -4.73
N ARG A 249 40.79 13.27 -4.43
CA ARG A 249 41.47 13.79 -3.25
C ARG A 249 41.39 15.33 -3.23
N GLY A 250 41.07 15.88 -2.07
CA GLY A 250 41.57 17.19 -1.63
C GLY A 250 40.64 18.39 -1.77
N ARG A 251 39.78 18.61 -0.77
CA ARG A 251 39.49 19.96 -0.24
C ARG A 251 38.88 19.88 1.16
N VAL A 252 39.60 20.39 2.16
CA VAL A 252 39.10 20.60 3.52
C VAL A 252 38.05 21.73 3.47
N ILE A 253 36.82 21.46 3.90
CA ILE A 253 35.70 22.41 3.95
C ILE A 253 35.21 22.54 5.39
N GLY A 254 35.32 23.76 5.92
CA GLY A 254 34.24 24.52 6.57
C GLY A 254 33.54 23.95 7.80
N LYS A 255 33.59 24.71 8.90
CA LYS A 255 32.87 24.52 10.17
C LYS A 255 31.36 24.25 9.98
N ALA A 256 30.80 23.40 10.84
CA ALA A 256 29.38 23.04 10.90
C ALA A 256 28.49 24.28 10.98
N ARG A 257 27.47 24.34 10.12
CA ARG A 257 26.49 25.42 10.05
C ARG A 257 25.30 25.04 10.93
N GLU A 258 25.04 25.84 11.96
CA GLU A 258 23.93 25.70 12.90
C GLU A 258 22.56 25.74 12.18
N THR A 259 21.63 24.91 12.65
CA THR A 259 20.24 24.84 12.18
C THR A 259 19.44 26.04 12.68
N ASP A 260 18.42 26.47 11.93
CA ASP A 260 17.64 27.69 12.20
C ASP A 260 16.89 27.70 13.56
N VAL A 261 16.85 26.55 14.25
CA VAL A 261 16.26 26.38 15.58
C VAL A 261 17.18 26.89 16.69
N THR A 262 18.51 26.76 16.55
CA THR A 262 19.48 27.25 17.56
C THR A 262 19.90 28.71 17.34
N ARG A 263 19.60 29.30 16.18
CA ARG A 263 19.94 30.71 15.88
C ARG A 263 19.03 31.72 16.59
N ARG A 264 17.79 31.38 16.92
CA ARG A 264 16.82 32.34 17.48
C ARG A 264 16.86 32.51 19.00
N ILE A 265 17.81 31.86 19.68
CA ILE A 265 17.84 31.82 21.15
C ILE A 265 19.24 32.23 21.63
N GLU A 266 19.49 33.54 21.60
CA GLU A 266 20.59 34.11 22.38
C GLU A 266 20.25 33.98 23.87
N GLN A 267 21.20 33.44 24.64
CA GLN A 267 21.07 32.90 26.00
C GLN A 267 20.51 33.90 27.02
N PRO A 268 19.48 33.53 27.82
CA PRO A 268 19.67 32.66 28.97
C PRO A 268 18.50 31.67 29.23
N GLY A 269 17.97 31.03 28.18
CA GLY A 269 16.87 30.05 28.27
C GLY A 269 17.25 28.58 28.16
N ILE A 270 18.55 28.24 28.14
CA ILE A 270 19.03 26.88 27.83
C ILE A 270 18.71 25.88 28.95
N ALA A 271 18.79 26.30 30.21
CA ALA A 271 18.56 25.39 31.35
C ALA A 271 17.08 25.00 31.53
N THR A 272 16.15 25.90 31.19
CA THR A 272 14.71 25.63 31.32
C THR A 272 14.20 24.74 30.19
N ASN A 273 14.68 24.94 28.96
CA ASN A 273 14.30 24.09 27.82
C ASN A 273 14.91 22.68 27.87
N ALA A 274 16.10 22.52 28.44
CA ALA A 274 16.64 21.18 28.70
C ALA A 274 15.75 20.43 29.70
N GLY A 275 15.29 21.10 30.77
CA GLY A 275 14.38 20.51 31.74
C GLY A 275 13.03 20.11 31.15
N THR A 276 12.43 20.93 30.29
CA THR A 276 11.14 20.58 29.65
C THR A 276 11.27 19.46 28.61
N ALA A 277 12.36 19.42 27.85
CA ALA A 277 12.62 18.34 26.90
C ALA A 277 12.90 16.99 27.60
N HIS A 278 13.56 17.00 28.76
CA HIS A 278 13.75 15.79 29.56
C HIS A 278 12.44 15.31 30.19
N ALA A 279 11.59 16.22 30.69
CA ALA A 279 10.28 15.85 31.22
C ALA A 279 9.36 15.21 30.15
N GLU A 280 9.38 15.72 28.92
CA GLU A 280 8.63 15.14 27.81
C GLU A 280 9.20 13.77 27.38
N ALA A 281 10.52 13.57 27.48
CA ALA A 281 11.13 12.28 27.24
C ALA A 281 10.74 11.25 28.31
N ASP A 282 10.71 11.64 29.58
CA ASP A 282 10.33 10.78 30.70
C ASP A 282 8.85 10.33 30.60
N GLU A 283 7.94 11.24 30.22
CA GLU A 283 6.52 10.91 29.98
C GLU A 283 6.35 9.88 28.85
N ARG A 284 7.14 9.99 27.78
CA ARG A 284 7.14 9.02 26.67
C ARG A 284 7.68 7.65 27.12
N LEU A 285 8.67 7.61 28.02
CA LEU A 285 9.20 6.36 28.56
C LEU A 285 8.17 5.65 29.43
N GLU A 286 7.38 6.39 30.22
CA GLU A 286 6.28 5.82 31.01
C GLU A 286 5.25 5.15 30.09
N HIS A 287 4.86 5.81 29.00
CA HIS A 287 3.94 5.22 28.01
C HIS A 287 4.50 3.99 27.29
N ILE A 288 5.79 4.00 26.92
CA ILE A 288 6.44 2.82 26.32
C ILE A 288 6.45 1.68 27.33
N ARG A 289 6.71 1.95 28.61
CA ARG A 289 6.69 0.95 29.68
C ARG A 289 5.31 0.30 29.80
N GLU A 290 4.23 1.07 29.75
CA GLU A 290 2.86 0.53 29.76
C GLU A 290 2.58 -0.37 28.56
N ILE A 291 3.03 0.02 27.36
CA ILE A 291 2.85 -0.77 26.13
C ILE A 291 3.65 -2.09 26.23
N VAL A 292 4.90 -2.02 26.67
CA VAL A 292 5.77 -3.19 26.84
C VAL A 292 5.19 -4.15 27.89
N GLN A 293 4.61 -3.63 28.98
CA GLN A 293 3.96 -4.46 29.99
C GLN A 293 2.71 -5.17 29.45
N ARG A 294 1.88 -4.48 28.65
CA ARG A 294 0.74 -5.11 27.95
C ARG A 294 1.21 -6.14 26.92
N GLN A 295 2.26 -5.86 26.17
CA GLN A 295 2.82 -6.81 25.19
C GLN A 295 3.35 -8.07 25.88
N LYS A 296 3.99 -7.92 27.06
CA LYS A 296 4.40 -9.06 27.89
C LYS A 296 3.20 -9.89 28.33
N GLN A 297 2.13 -9.26 28.81
CA GLN A 297 0.90 -9.96 29.22
C GLN A 297 0.25 -10.71 28.04
N LEU A 298 0.17 -10.07 26.87
CA LEU A 298 -0.36 -10.69 25.66
C LEU A 298 0.52 -11.88 25.23
N GLY A 299 1.84 -11.76 25.32
CA GLY A 299 2.77 -12.83 25.01
C GLY A 299 2.61 -14.05 25.92
N VAL A 300 2.37 -13.83 27.22
CA VAL A 300 2.07 -14.92 28.16
C VAL A 300 0.73 -15.57 27.81
N ALA A 301 -0.33 -14.78 27.56
CA ALA A 301 -1.64 -15.32 27.18
C ALA A 301 -1.61 -16.10 25.85
N ILE A 302 -0.83 -15.64 24.86
CA ILE A 302 -0.64 -16.35 23.59
C ILE A 302 0.09 -17.68 23.84
N ASN A 303 1.11 -17.70 24.69
CA ASN A 303 1.83 -18.93 24.99
C ASN A 303 0.91 -19.95 25.68
N GLU A 304 0.09 -19.52 26.63
CA GLU A 304 -0.92 -20.37 27.27
C GLU A 304 -1.94 -20.90 26.26
N GLU A 305 -2.43 -20.07 25.33
CA GLU A 305 -3.36 -20.50 24.28
C GLU A 305 -2.69 -21.46 23.29
N LEU A 306 -1.42 -21.27 22.94
CA LEU A 306 -0.66 -22.20 22.10
C LEU A 306 -0.50 -23.56 22.78
N ASP A 307 -0.23 -23.58 24.09
CA ASP A 307 -0.15 -24.83 24.86
C ASP A 307 -1.49 -25.58 24.85
N VAL A 308 -2.61 -24.84 24.99
CA VAL A 308 -3.96 -25.40 24.87
C VAL A 308 -4.23 -25.93 23.46
N GLN A 309 -3.83 -25.21 22.42
CA GLN A 309 -3.98 -25.67 21.03
C GLN A 309 -3.14 -26.91 20.73
N ASP A 310 -1.93 -27.00 21.28
CA ASP A 310 -1.08 -28.18 21.17
C ASP A 310 -1.73 -29.41 21.84
N GLU A 311 -2.42 -29.22 22.97
CA GLU A 311 -3.21 -30.27 23.61
C GLU A 311 -4.39 -30.71 22.73
N ILE A 312 -5.15 -29.76 22.18
CA ILE A 312 -6.28 -30.04 21.28
C ILE A 312 -5.80 -30.77 20.01
N LEU A 313 -4.67 -30.37 19.43
CA LEU A 313 -4.09 -31.02 18.25
C LEU A 313 -3.65 -32.45 18.56
N LYS A 314 -3.10 -32.72 19.75
CA LYS A 314 -2.76 -34.08 20.18
C LYS A 314 -4.01 -34.95 20.32
N ASP A 315 -5.07 -34.45 20.93
CA ASP A 315 -6.34 -35.19 21.04
C ASP A 315 -6.97 -35.44 19.66
N PHE A 316 -7.00 -34.42 18.80
CA PHE A 316 -7.48 -34.56 17.44
C PHE A 316 -6.70 -35.63 16.65
N ASN A 317 -5.37 -35.63 16.76
CA ASN A 317 -4.54 -36.64 16.10
C ASN A 317 -4.84 -38.05 16.64
N GLN A 318 -5.02 -38.18 17.95
CA GLN A 318 -5.42 -39.46 18.56
C GLN A 318 -6.81 -39.92 18.07
N GLN A 319 -7.75 -39.01 17.88
CA GLN A 319 -9.07 -39.33 17.32
C GLN A 319 -8.99 -39.74 15.85
N VAL A 320 -8.13 -39.09 15.04
CA VAL A 320 -7.85 -39.47 13.65
C VAL A 320 -7.24 -40.87 13.59
N ASP A 321 -6.26 -41.19 14.43
CA ASP A 321 -5.65 -42.52 14.50
C ASP A 321 -6.68 -43.60 14.88
N ARG A 322 -7.55 -43.31 15.85
CA ARG A 322 -8.65 -44.22 16.23
C ARG A 322 -9.64 -44.41 15.07
N SER A 323 -9.94 -43.35 14.32
CA SER A 323 -10.81 -43.41 13.15
C SER A 323 -10.18 -44.24 12.02
N ALA A 324 -8.89 -44.04 11.75
CA ALA A 324 -8.12 -44.82 10.78
C ALA A 324 -8.08 -46.30 11.15
N ALA A 325 -7.85 -46.62 12.43
CA ALA A 325 -7.88 -48.00 12.93
C ALA A 325 -9.27 -48.63 12.73
N LYS A 326 -10.36 -47.93 13.07
CA LYS A 326 -11.73 -48.39 12.83
C LYS A 326 -12.01 -48.63 11.35
N MET A 327 -11.55 -47.72 10.49
CA MET A 327 -11.69 -47.85 9.04
C MET A 327 -10.91 -49.07 8.51
N HIS A 328 -9.69 -49.29 9.00
CA HIS A 328 -8.90 -50.48 8.66
C HIS A 328 -9.59 -51.77 9.10
N HIS A 329 -10.16 -51.82 10.31
CA HIS A 329 -10.94 -52.97 10.78
C HIS A 329 -12.19 -53.20 9.91
N ALA A 330 -12.92 -52.14 9.56
CA ALA A 330 -14.08 -52.24 8.67
C ALA A 330 -13.68 -52.77 7.28
N LYS A 331 -12.59 -52.25 6.71
CA LYS A 331 -12.03 -52.70 5.42
C LYS A 331 -11.61 -54.17 5.47
N LYS A 332 -10.96 -54.61 6.54
CA LYS A 332 -10.57 -56.02 6.73
C LYS A 332 -11.77 -56.96 6.84
N ARG A 333 -12.84 -56.54 7.51
CA ARG A 333 -14.09 -57.31 7.58
C ARG A 333 -14.78 -57.41 6.23
N LEU A 334 -14.82 -56.31 5.46
CA LEU A 334 -15.34 -56.31 4.09
C LEU A 334 -14.58 -57.27 3.18
N GLY A 335 -13.25 -57.30 3.27
CA GLY A 335 -12.42 -58.22 2.48
C GLY A 335 -12.54 -59.70 2.86
N ASN A 336 -13.16 -60.02 4.01
CA ASN A 336 -13.44 -61.41 4.41
C ASN A 336 -14.87 -61.86 4.03
N ILE A 337 -15.72 -60.93 3.57
CA ILE A 337 -17.13 -61.19 3.21
C ILE A 337 -17.31 -61.25 1.67
N LEU A 338 -16.29 -60.85 0.91
CA LEU A 338 -16.15 -61.01 -0.54
C LEU A 338 -15.20 -62.17 -0.86
#